data_AF-X1LSU6-F1
#
_entry.id   AF-X1LSU6-F1
#
_cell.length_a   1.000
_cell.length_b   1.000
_cell.length_c   1.000
_cell.angle_alpha   90.00
_cell.angle_beta   90.00
_cell.angle_gamma   90.00
#
_symmetry.space_group_name_H-M   'P 1'
#
loop_
_entity.id
_entity.type
_entity.pdbx_description
1 polymer ?
#
loop_
_entity_poly.entity_id
_entity_poly.type
_entity_poly.pdbx_seq_one_letter_code
_entity_poly.pdbx_strand_id
1 'polypeptide(L)' 'MANEEWEKVKQALRKPTTPEAMREAAEAFERYRVVKLAKGKSSKPTLVTLGRGRGYPNAVPVDKIPE' A
#
# COMPACT_ATOMS: atom_id res chain seq x y z
N MET A 1 14.28 9.27 -9.98
CA MET A 1 13.47 9.13 -11.20
C MET A 1 12.18 8.39 -10.94
N ALA A 2 11.18 9.07 -10.41
CA ALA A 2 9.78 8.65 -10.43
C ALA A 2 9.10 9.73 -11.25
N ASN A 3 8.44 9.38 -12.36
CA ASN A 3 7.28 10.12 -12.87
C ASN A 3 6.68 9.45 -14.10
N GLU A 4 7.46 9.00 -15.08
CA GLU A 4 6.89 8.59 -16.39
C GLU A 4 5.86 7.45 -16.33
N GLU A 5 6.20 6.30 -15.74
CA GLU A 5 5.25 5.17 -15.65
C GLU A 5 4.06 5.47 -14.72
N TRP A 6 4.24 6.35 -13.73
CA TRP A 6 3.14 6.77 -12.85
C TRP A 6 2.18 7.73 -13.54
N GLU A 7 2.70 8.64 -14.37
CA GLU A 7 1.88 9.53 -15.17
C GLU A 7 1.06 8.76 -16.22
N LYS A 8 1.61 7.69 -16.81
CA LYS A 8 0.87 6.79 -17.72
C LYS A 8 -0.32 6.12 -17.02
N VAL A 9 -0.14 5.66 -15.77
CA VAL A 9 -1.24 5.11 -14.96
C VAL A 9 -2.32 6.17 -14.72
N LYS A 10 -1.95 7.39 -14.32
CA LYS A 10 -2.92 8.47 -14.11
C LYS A 10 -3.68 8.85 -15.38
N GLN A 11 -3.01 8.86 -16.53
CA GLN A 11 -3.65 9.15 -17.81
C GLN A 11 -4.63 8.04 -18.21
N ALA A 12 -4.26 6.76 -18.00
CA ALA A 12 -5.17 5.64 -18.23
C ALA A 12 -6.41 5.71 -17.31
N LEU A 13 -6.24 6.10 -16.04
CA LEU A 13 -7.32 6.27 -15.07
C LEU A 13 -8.22 7.49 -15.33
N ARG A 14 -7.79 8.45 -16.15
CA ARG A 14 -8.62 9.59 -16.58
C ARG A 14 -9.60 9.25 -17.69
N LYS A 15 -9.40 8.12 -18.38
CA LYS A 15 -10.34 7.63 -19.39
C LYS A 15 -11.65 7.19 -18.73
N PRO A 16 -12.79 7.25 -19.44
CA PRO A 16 -14.05 6.74 -18.91
C PRO A 16 -13.92 5.27 -18.49
N THR A 17 -14.64 4.87 -17.43
CA THR A 17 -14.69 3.49 -16.92
C THR A 17 -15.42 2.57 -17.89
N THR A 18 -14.80 2.32 -19.04
CA THR A 18 -15.17 1.27 -19.98
C THR A 18 -14.33 0.02 -19.69
N PRO A 19 -14.84 -1.19 -19.98
CA PRO A 19 -14.11 -2.44 -19.73
C PRO A 19 -12.72 -2.47 -20.37
N GLU A 20 -12.56 -1.85 -21.53
CA GLU A 20 -11.30 -1.76 -22.26
C GLU A 20 -10.32 -0.78 -21.61
N ALA A 21 -10.79 0.41 -21.21
CA ALA A 21 -9.96 1.39 -20.50
C ALA A 21 -9.49 0.88 -19.12
N MET A 22 -10.31 0.07 -18.46
CA MET A 22 -9.93 -0.56 -17.18
C MET A 22 -8.83 -1.60 -17.37
N ARG A 23 -8.83 -2.36 -18.48
CA ARG A 23 -7.73 -3.29 -18.82
C ARG A 23 -6.43 -2.54 -19.07
N GLU A 24 -6.48 -1.45 -19.84
CA GLU A 24 -5.30 -0.62 -20.10
C GLU A 24 -4.75 0.01 -18.80
N ALA A 25 -5.62 0.47 -17.91
CA ALA A 25 -5.21 1.00 -16.61
C ALA A 25 -4.58 -0.06 -15.72
N ALA A 26 -5.10 -1.29 -15.74
CA ALA A 26 -4.54 -2.42 -15.00
C ALA A 26 -3.14 -2.78 -15.50
N GLU A 27 -2.95 -2.90 -16.82
CA GLU A 27 -1.64 -3.18 -17.41
C GLU A 27 -0.62 -2.07 -17.12
N ALA A 28 -1.02 -0.80 -17.21
CA ALA A 28 -0.15 0.32 -16.87
C ALA A 28 0.26 0.27 -15.39
N PHE A 29 -0.68 -0.11 -14.50
CA PHE A 29 -0.42 -0.24 -13.08
C PHE A 29 0.53 -1.39 -12.75
N GLU A 30 0.41 -2.53 -13.44
CA GLU A 30 1.34 -3.66 -13.28
C GLU A 30 2.77 -3.26 -13.64
N ARG A 31 2.96 -2.56 -14.77
CA ARG A 31 4.28 -2.06 -15.18
C ARG A 31 4.88 -1.10 -14.15
N TYR A 32 4.06 -0.15 -13.66
CA TYR A 32 4.48 0.74 -12.58
C TYR A 32 4.86 -0.03 -11.31
N ARG A 33 4.07 -1.05 -10.93
CA ARG A 33 4.31 -1.87 -9.73
C ARG A 33 5.63 -2.62 -9.82
N VAL A 34 5.97 -3.21 -10.96
CA VAL A 34 7.27 -3.87 -11.19
C VAL A 34 8.43 -2.89 -10.97
N VAL A 35 8.35 -1.70 -11.59
CA VAL A 35 9.37 -0.64 -11.44
C VAL A 35 9.46 -0.15 -9.98
N LYS A 36 8.33 -0.03 -9.28
CA LYS A 36 8.26 0.47 -7.91
C LYS A 36 8.77 -0.57 -6.90
N LEU A 37 8.53 -1.85 -7.14
CA LEU A 37 9.09 -2.97 -6.37
C LEU A 37 10.61 -3.10 -6.58
N ALA A 38 11.09 -2.96 -7.82
CA ALA A 38 12.52 -2.97 -8.14
C ALA A 38 13.30 -1.85 -7.42
N LYS A 39 12.65 -0.71 -7.15
CA LYS A 39 13.22 0.42 -6.39
C LYS A 39 13.38 0.17 -4.88
N GLY A 40 13.11 -1.04 -4.39
CA GLY A 40 13.44 -1.47 -3.01
C GLY A 40 12.61 -0.82 -1.90
N LYS A 41 11.73 0.14 -2.20
CA LYS A 41 10.78 0.74 -1.24
C LYS A 41 9.49 -0.09 -1.16
N SER A 42 9.65 -1.36 -0.83
CA SER A 42 8.62 -2.15 -0.18
C SER A 42 8.74 -1.89 1.32
N SER A 43 7.69 -1.43 1.98
CA SER A 43 7.62 -1.54 3.44
C SER A 43 7.77 -3.02 3.74
N LYS A 44 8.93 -3.46 4.24
CA LYS A 44 9.04 -4.81 4.77
C LYS A 44 7.93 -4.91 5.83
N PRO A 45 6.97 -5.85 5.72
CA PRO A 45 6.04 -6.06 6.81
C PRO A 45 6.92 -6.33 8.02
N THR A 46 6.96 -5.36 8.94
CA THR A 46 7.67 -5.56 10.17
C THR A 46 6.76 -6.53 10.89
N LEU A 47 7.19 -7.80 10.97
CA LEU A 47 6.60 -8.75 11.90
C LEU A 47 6.83 -8.13 13.28
N VAL A 48 5.90 -7.27 13.70
CA VAL A 48 5.77 -6.93 15.10
C VAL A 48 5.42 -8.27 15.71
N THR A 49 6.41 -8.91 16.33
CA THR A 49 6.16 -10.08 17.14
C THR A 49 5.12 -9.63 18.14
N LEU A 50 3.88 -10.11 17.97
CA LEU A 50 2.86 -10.13 19.00
C LEU A 50 3.35 -11.13 20.05
N GLY A 51 4.48 -10.82 20.67
CA GLY A 51 5.02 -11.58 21.77
C GLY A 51 3.98 -11.51 22.86
N ARG A 52 3.41 -12.66 23.21
CA ARG A 52 2.59 -12.84 24.41
C ARG A 52 3.42 -12.34 25.59
N GLY A 53 3.24 -11.08 25.99
CA GLY A 53 4.03 -10.43 27.05
C GLY A 53 4.64 -9.07 26.72
N ARG A 54 4.70 -8.61 25.45
CA ARG A 54 4.96 -7.19 25.17
C ARG A 54 3.66 -6.43 25.33
N GLY A 55 3.49 -5.75 26.46
CA GLY A 55 2.38 -4.83 26.68
C GLY A 55 2.25 -3.89 25.49
N TYR A 56 1.02 -3.72 24.98
CA TYR A 56 0.78 -2.71 23.97
C TYR A 56 1.18 -1.36 24.57
N PRO A 57 1.99 -0.53 23.88
CA PRO A 57 2.52 0.71 24.45
C PRO A 57 1.42 1.69 24.91
N ASN A 58 0.19 1.52 24.39
CA ASN A 58 -0.98 2.33 24.72
C ASN A 58 -2.09 1.52 25.41
N ALA A 59 -1.83 0.30 25.90
CA ALA A 59 -2.85 -0.44 26.65
C ALA A 59 -3.05 0.22 28.02
N VAL A 60 -4.29 0.58 28.33
CA VAL A 60 -4.71 0.99 29.67
C VAL A 60 -4.83 -0.27 30.54
N PRO A 61 -4.11 -0.36 31.67
CA PRO A 61 -4.29 -1.46 32.62
C PRO A 61 -5.74 -1.54 33.10
N VAL A 62 -6.28 -2.75 33.24
CA VAL A 62 -7.68 -2.99 33.61
C VAL A 62 -8.04 -2.27 34.92
N ASP A 63 -7.12 -2.24 35.87
CA ASP A 63 -7.29 -1.59 37.19
C ASP A 63 -7.42 -0.06 37.12
N LYS A 64 -7.22 0.55 35.94
CA LYS A 64 -7.36 1.98 35.70
C LYS A 64 -8.62 2.35 34.91
N ILE A 65 -9.46 1.38 34.60
CA ILE A 65 -10.74 1.61 33.91
C ILE A 65 -11.78 1.94 34.99
N PRO A 66 -12.34 3.17 35.04
CA PRO A 66 -13.41 3.51 35.98
C PRO A 66 -14.68 2.71 35.65
N GLU A 67 -15.47 2.36 36.68
CA GLU A 67 -16.80 1.73 36.54
C GLU A 67 -17.83 2.63 35.83
#